data_AF-A0A0G1H900-F1
#
_entry.id   AF-A0A0G1H900-F1
#
_cell.length_a   1.000
_cell.length_b   1.000
_cell.length_c   1.000
_cell.angle_alpha   90.00
_cell.angle_beta   90.00
_cell.angle_gamma   90.00
#
_symmetry.space_group_name_H-M   'P 1'
#
loop_
_entity.id
_entity.type
_entity.pdbx_description
1 polymer ?
#
loop_
_entity_poly.entity_id
_entity_poly.type
_entity_poly.pdbx_seq_one_letter_code
_entity_poly.pdbx_strand_id
1 'polypeptide(L)'
;MLVLDDTDWMVCFSELEIAQKPPAPEPVKNGVLDEQKKSSSVVSDEREPSGEELAEVELDDWSEEEELEDEEGDDEGENEDEGEIGFGGFLIEKEEIIESSVSAIDAYMKDVNKRVLLSADEERSLVLKKEAGCEKSRDTLIACNLRLVVKITKRYRSRGMLIDDLIEEGNIGLIKAIDRFKSEAGCRVSTYATWWIRQAIERALMDKVRSIRVPVHMEEFLNRRRSMIAQMAAQLGRMPCFEELVEEALRANLFNNTQAGISKQEVEASLRGRLRAAEQLEVRLNTHSLDQEIFEGEEGTLGDTIADTRPSPEDNVYRQEMKEKILMPALARLSKTELMVIQRRFGLEGRETETLDEIGISLGVTRERIRQIEVAALRKMRGLKKEKRKRPRKREENR
;
A
#
# COMPACT_ATOMS: atom_id res chain seq x y z
N MET A 1 -30.68 19.45 -26.56
CA MET A 1 -29.81 20.57 -26.93
C MET A 1 -28.56 20.44 -26.07
N LEU A 2 -27.59 19.67 -26.54
CA LEU A 2 -26.22 19.65 -26.05
C LEU A 2 -25.39 19.55 -27.33
N VAL A 3 -24.72 20.63 -27.66
CA VAL A 3 -23.84 20.74 -28.84
C VAL A 3 -22.56 20.04 -28.43
N LEU A 4 -22.48 18.74 -28.69
CA LEU A 4 -21.22 18.00 -28.68
C LEU A 4 -20.47 18.38 -29.96
N ASP A 5 -19.22 18.82 -29.84
CA ASP A 5 -18.41 19.22 -30.98
C ASP A 5 -18.19 18.02 -31.93
N ASP A 6 -18.33 18.29 -33.23
CA ASP A 6 -18.53 17.32 -34.33
C ASP A 6 -17.29 16.45 -34.70
N THR A 7 -16.31 16.35 -33.80
CA THR A 7 -15.12 15.48 -33.86
C THR A 7 -15.13 14.34 -32.85
N ASP A 8 -16.01 14.38 -31.84
CA ASP A 8 -15.95 13.46 -30.70
C ASP A 8 -16.26 12.00 -31.04
N TRP A 9 -17.09 11.71 -32.05
CA TRP A 9 -17.50 10.32 -32.30
C TRP A 9 -16.41 9.41 -32.88
N MET A 10 -15.36 9.95 -33.52
CA MET A 10 -14.20 9.17 -33.97
C MET A 10 -13.08 9.13 -32.93
N VAL A 11 -12.92 10.20 -32.15
CA VAL A 11 -12.00 10.24 -31.00
C VAL A 11 -12.47 9.27 -29.91
N CYS A 12 -13.77 9.25 -29.62
CA CYS A 12 -14.38 8.23 -28.76
C CYS A 12 -14.17 6.81 -29.31
N PHE A 13 -14.16 6.60 -30.64
CA PHE A 13 -13.96 5.26 -31.21
C PHE A 13 -12.49 4.80 -31.11
N SER A 14 -11.52 5.71 -31.33
CA SER A 14 -10.10 5.41 -31.11
C SER A 14 -9.78 5.22 -29.63
N GLU A 15 -10.34 6.02 -28.73
CA GLU A 15 -10.19 5.86 -27.28
C GLU A 15 -10.82 4.55 -26.77
N LEU A 16 -11.91 4.09 -27.40
CA LEU A 16 -12.61 2.84 -27.07
C LEU A 16 -11.95 1.58 -27.64
N GLU A 17 -11.26 1.63 -28.80
CA GLU A 17 -10.43 0.50 -29.29
C GLU A 17 -9.08 0.43 -28.55
N ILE A 18 -8.50 1.56 -28.13
CA ILE A 18 -7.31 1.59 -27.27
C ILE A 18 -7.59 0.97 -25.88
N ALA A 19 -8.79 1.20 -25.33
CA ALA A 19 -9.22 0.62 -24.06
C ALA A 19 -9.38 -0.92 -24.07
N GLN A 20 -9.39 -1.57 -25.25
CA GLN A 20 -9.43 -3.03 -25.37
C GLN A 20 -8.03 -3.69 -25.40
N LYS A 21 -6.93 -2.91 -25.44
CA LYS A 21 -5.57 -3.43 -25.37
C LYS A 21 -5.06 -3.24 -23.93
N PRO A 22 -4.63 -4.27 -23.19
CA PRO A 22 -3.91 -4.04 -21.93
C PRO A 22 -2.66 -3.20 -22.24
N PRO A 23 -2.29 -2.24 -21.38
CA PRO A 23 -1.08 -1.45 -21.60
C PRO A 23 0.11 -2.40 -21.72
N ALA A 24 0.88 -2.27 -22.81
CA ALA A 24 2.18 -2.94 -22.88
C ALA A 24 3.07 -2.40 -21.75
N PRO A 25 3.88 -3.24 -21.08
CA PRO A 25 4.83 -2.74 -20.09
C PRO A 25 5.75 -1.73 -20.75
N GLU A 26 5.85 -0.53 -20.17
CA GLU A 26 6.69 0.54 -20.70
C GLU A 26 8.14 0.06 -20.80
N PRO A 27 8.81 0.20 -21.95
CA PRO A 27 10.25 0.04 -22.00
C PRO A 27 10.87 1.20 -21.19
N VAL A 28 11.56 0.84 -20.12
CA VAL A 28 12.42 1.75 -19.36
C VAL A 28 13.36 2.44 -20.35
N LYS A 29 13.08 3.72 -20.63
CA LYS A 29 13.97 4.56 -21.44
C LYS A 29 15.19 4.90 -20.59
N ASN A 30 16.20 4.05 -20.69
CA ASN A 30 17.57 4.46 -20.42
C ASN A 30 17.92 5.58 -21.40
N GLY A 31 17.98 6.81 -20.89
CA GLY A 31 18.47 7.95 -21.64
C GLY A 31 19.93 7.71 -22.03
N VAL A 32 20.16 7.63 -23.34
CA VAL A 32 21.49 7.78 -23.93
C VAL A 32 21.93 9.23 -23.70
N LEU A 33 22.94 9.42 -22.86
CA LEU A 33 23.79 10.62 -22.86
C LEU A 33 25.20 10.21 -23.29
N ASP A 34 25.76 11.09 -24.11
CA ASP A 34 26.98 11.00 -24.89
C ASP A 34 28.17 10.26 -24.27
N GLU A 35 28.82 9.47 -25.11
CA GLU A 35 30.20 9.04 -24.94
C GLU A 35 31.16 10.24 -25.05
N GLN A 36 31.77 10.62 -23.93
CA GLN A 36 33.15 11.13 -23.97
C GLN A 36 34.05 10.29 -23.07
N LYS A 37 34.99 9.61 -23.75
CA LYS A 37 36.10 8.83 -23.21
C LYS A 37 36.87 9.59 -22.12
N LYS A 38 36.98 9.00 -20.94
CA LYS A 38 38.21 9.03 -20.14
C LYS A 38 38.43 7.67 -19.48
N SER A 39 39.48 7.03 -19.95
CA SER A 39 40.09 5.82 -19.43
C SER A 39 40.48 5.94 -17.95
N SER A 40 40.14 4.96 -17.13
CA SER A 40 41.04 4.40 -16.11
C SER A 40 40.46 3.10 -15.58
N SER A 41 41.23 2.02 -15.74
CA SER A 41 41.13 0.74 -15.03
C SER A 41 41.03 0.91 -13.51
N VAL A 42 40.39 -0.04 -12.83
CA VAL A 42 40.69 -0.60 -11.47
C VAL A 42 39.51 -1.52 -11.10
N VAL A 43 39.71 -2.85 -11.14
CA VAL A 43 39.84 -3.76 -9.98
C VAL A 43 38.62 -3.73 -9.04
N SER A 44 37.91 -4.85 -9.04
CA SER A 44 36.89 -5.25 -8.08
C SER A 44 37.47 -5.33 -6.67
N ASP A 45 37.02 -4.43 -5.79
CA ASP A 45 37.29 -4.48 -4.35
C ASP A 45 35.93 -4.44 -3.63
N GLU A 46 35.52 -5.59 -3.10
CA GLU A 46 34.42 -5.71 -2.15
C GLU A 46 34.89 -5.08 -0.83
N ARG A 47 34.50 -3.83 -0.58
CA ARG A 47 34.63 -3.21 0.74
C ARG A 47 33.28 -3.10 1.40
N GLU A 48 33.11 -3.91 2.42
CA GLU A 48 32.10 -3.73 3.47
C GLU A 48 32.20 -2.31 4.05
N PRO A 49 31.07 -1.59 4.25
CA PRO A 49 31.10 -0.35 5.00
C PRO A 49 31.33 -0.66 6.47
N SER A 50 32.59 -0.50 6.89
CA SER A 50 33.01 -0.35 8.27
C SER A 50 32.38 0.91 8.87
N GLY A 51 31.72 0.76 10.02
CA GLY A 51 31.58 1.79 11.04
C GLY A 51 30.66 2.98 10.71
N GLU A 52 29.63 3.11 11.53
CA GLU A 52 28.99 4.38 11.88
C GLU A 52 28.24 5.14 10.79
N GLU A 53 26.95 4.82 10.67
CA GLU A 53 25.85 5.79 10.81
C GLU A 53 24.57 4.96 10.96
N LEU A 54 24.30 4.52 12.20
CA LEU A 54 22.94 4.08 12.54
C LEU A 54 22.11 5.35 12.49
N ALA A 55 21.30 5.50 11.44
CA ALA A 55 20.21 6.46 11.46
C ALA A 55 19.40 6.19 12.73
N GLU A 56 19.45 7.13 13.67
CA GLU A 56 18.53 7.21 14.79
C GLU A 56 17.13 7.30 14.19
N VAL A 57 16.47 6.14 14.08
CA VAL A 57 15.02 6.11 14.04
C VAL A 57 14.63 6.48 15.47
N GLU A 58 14.29 7.76 15.68
CA GLU A 58 13.47 8.17 16.82
C GLU A 58 12.19 7.35 16.77
N LEU A 59 12.24 6.17 17.39
CA LEU A 59 11.09 5.39 17.80
C LEU A 59 10.46 6.20 18.93
N ASP A 60 9.54 7.09 18.54
CA ASP A 60 8.71 7.84 19.47
C ASP A 60 8.17 6.92 20.56
N ASP A 61 8.29 7.41 21.78
CA ASP A 61 7.95 6.78 23.03
C ASP A 61 6.45 6.43 23.08
N TRP A 62 6.12 5.16 22.91
CA TRP A 62 4.79 4.62 23.26
C TRP A 62 4.78 4.20 24.74
N SER A 63 5.19 5.11 25.62
CA SER A 63 4.92 5.05 27.04
C SER A 63 3.52 5.63 27.29
N GLU A 64 2.48 4.84 27.04
CA GLU A 64 1.30 4.97 27.90
C GLU A 64 1.70 4.38 29.26
N GLU A 65 2.19 5.26 30.13
CA GLU A 65 2.08 5.09 31.57
C GLU A 65 0.58 5.07 31.89
N GLU A 66 0.01 3.88 32.08
CA GLU A 66 -1.11 3.74 33.00
C GLU A 66 -0.52 3.90 34.41
N GLU A 67 -0.46 5.15 34.89
CA GLU A 67 -0.38 5.44 36.32
C GLU A 67 -1.66 4.89 36.96
N LEU A 68 -1.53 3.77 37.67
CA LEU A 68 -2.54 3.36 38.65
C LEU A 68 -2.32 4.22 39.89
N GLU A 69 -3.26 5.14 40.15
CA GLU A 69 -3.41 5.81 41.43
C GLU A 69 -3.81 4.74 42.47
N ASP A 70 -2.86 4.37 43.33
CA ASP A 70 -3.16 3.64 44.56
C ASP A 70 -3.84 4.61 45.54
N GLU A 71 -5.15 4.44 45.77
CA GLU A 71 -5.86 5.09 46.88
C GLU A 71 -5.31 4.54 48.21
N GLU A 72 -4.57 5.40 48.94
CA GLU A 72 -4.18 5.17 50.32
C GLU A 72 -5.42 5.05 51.22
N GLY A 73 -5.67 3.83 51.70
CA GLY A 73 -6.53 3.55 52.84
C GLY A 73 -5.69 2.94 53.96
N ASP A 74 -5.44 3.74 55.01
CA ASP A 74 -4.82 3.34 56.27
C ASP A 74 -5.40 2.02 56.83
N ASP A 75 -4.54 1.04 57.12
CA ASP A 75 -4.71 0.21 58.30
C ASP A 75 -3.35 -0.26 58.84
N GLU A 76 -3.11 0.05 60.11
CA GLU A 76 -1.86 -0.16 60.83
C GLU A 76 -1.75 -1.62 61.31
N GLY A 77 -0.55 -2.20 61.17
CA GLY A 77 0.01 -3.14 62.16
C GLY A 77 -0.17 -4.64 61.89
N GLU A 78 0.91 -5.32 61.51
CA GLU A 78 1.71 -6.21 62.40
C GLU A 78 2.67 -7.10 61.59
N ASN A 79 3.76 -7.50 62.24
CA ASN A 79 4.99 -8.06 61.67
C ASN A 79 4.93 -9.57 61.37
N GLU A 80 6.00 -10.04 60.70
CA GLU A 80 6.54 -11.42 60.61
C GLU A 80 5.98 -12.32 59.49
N ASP A 81 6.73 -12.52 58.40
CA ASP A 81 7.69 -13.64 58.25
C ASP A 81 8.22 -13.76 56.80
N GLU A 82 9.52 -14.01 56.66
CA GLU A 82 10.17 -14.36 55.39
C GLU A 82 9.68 -15.73 54.91
N GLY A 83 8.97 -15.77 53.78
CA GLY A 83 8.46 -17.01 53.17
C GLY A 83 8.58 -16.99 51.64
N GLU A 84 9.14 -18.07 51.11
CA GLU A 84 9.32 -18.40 49.69
C GLU A 84 8.17 -17.93 48.77
N ILE A 85 8.48 -17.14 47.74
CA ILE A 85 7.52 -16.86 46.66
C ILE A 85 7.46 -18.08 45.73
N GLY A 86 6.68 -19.07 46.15
CA GLY A 86 6.10 -20.07 45.27
C GLY A 86 5.06 -19.41 44.36
N PHE A 87 5.27 -19.47 43.05
CA PHE A 87 4.37 -18.93 42.04
C PHE A 87 3.11 -19.83 41.94
N GLY A 88 2.21 -19.69 42.92
CA GLY A 88 0.90 -20.33 43.00
C GLY A 88 -0.10 -19.69 42.04
N GLY A 89 -0.90 -20.54 41.38
CA GLY A 89 -1.74 -20.20 40.25
C GLY A 89 -2.80 -19.13 40.52
N PHE A 90 -2.92 -18.20 39.56
CA PHE A 90 -4.06 -17.33 39.44
C PHE A 90 -5.10 -18.01 38.54
N LEU A 91 -6.29 -18.29 39.10
CA LEU A 91 -7.45 -18.76 38.35
C LEU A 91 -7.90 -17.67 37.38
N ILE A 92 -7.83 -17.97 36.08
CA ILE A 92 -8.48 -17.20 35.04
C ILE A 92 -9.93 -17.70 34.97
N GLU A 93 -10.88 -16.80 35.17
CA GLU A 93 -12.30 -17.05 34.96
C GLU A 93 -12.52 -17.53 33.52
N LYS A 94 -13.21 -18.66 33.40
CA LYS A 94 -13.54 -19.31 32.13
C LYS A 94 -14.59 -18.49 31.41
N GLU A 95 -14.17 -17.74 30.41
CA GLU A 95 -15.04 -17.36 29.30
C GLU A 95 -14.92 -18.40 28.18
N GLU A 96 -16.08 -18.85 27.69
CA GLU A 96 -16.27 -20.02 26.83
C GLU A 96 -15.44 -19.95 25.54
N ILE A 97 -14.33 -20.68 25.53
CA ILE A 97 -13.57 -20.97 24.32
C ILE A 97 -14.24 -22.15 23.63
N ILE A 98 -14.70 -21.90 22.40
CA ILE A 98 -15.19 -22.89 21.45
C ILE A 98 -14.22 -24.08 21.40
N GLU A 99 -14.70 -25.20 21.90
CA GLU A 99 -14.02 -26.48 22.01
C GLU A 99 -13.93 -27.13 20.62
N SER A 100 -12.93 -26.76 19.80
CA SER A 100 -12.62 -27.54 18.60
C SER A 100 -11.16 -27.40 18.18
N SER A 101 -10.48 -28.56 18.15
CA SER A 101 -9.07 -28.81 17.84
C SER A 101 -8.06 -28.35 18.89
N VAL A 102 -7.14 -29.24 19.29
CA VAL A 102 -5.91 -28.86 20.00
C VAL A 102 -5.22 -27.83 19.13
N SER A 103 -5.28 -26.57 19.54
CA SER A 103 -4.75 -25.48 18.74
C SER A 103 -3.25 -25.68 18.59
N ALA A 104 -2.70 -25.50 17.38
CA ALA A 104 -1.26 -25.58 17.14
C ALA A 104 -0.49 -24.65 18.11
N ILE A 105 -1.14 -23.55 18.49
CA ILE A 105 -0.74 -22.58 19.50
C ILE A 105 -0.57 -23.23 20.87
N ASP A 106 -1.51 -24.07 21.30
CA ASP A 106 -1.47 -24.71 22.62
C ASP A 106 -0.32 -25.71 22.71
N ALA A 107 -0.05 -26.43 21.62
CA ALA A 107 1.11 -27.32 21.53
C ALA A 107 2.42 -26.52 21.64
N TYR A 108 2.53 -25.41 20.89
CA TYR A 108 3.66 -24.50 20.96
C TYR A 108 3.85 -23.92 22.37
N MET A 109 2.78 -23.42 23.00
CA MET A 109 2.81 -22.85 24.35
C MET A 109 3.25 -23.88 25.40
N LYS A 110 2.77 -25.12 25.30
CA LYS A 110 3.22 -26.22 26.16
C LYS A 110 4.72 -26.48 26.01
N ASP A 111 5.23 -26.45 24.78
CA ASP A 111 6.66 -26.69 24.52
C ASP A 111 7.55 -25.53 24.94
N VAL A 112 7.08 -24.29 24.82
CA VAL A 112 7.78 -23.09 25.30
C VAL A 112 7.84 -23.06 26.83
N ASN A 113 6.78 -23.49 27.51
CA ASN A 113 6.72 -23.51 28.98
C ASN A 113 7.60 -24.60 29.62
N LYS A 114 7.90 -25.69 28.91
CA LYS A 114 8.83 -26.74 29.40
C LYS A 114 10.29 -26.26 29.47
N ARG A 115 10.63 -25.14 28.83
CA ARG A 115 12.02 -24.68 28.72
C ARG A 115 12.47 -23.95 29.98
N VAL A 116 13.68 -24.30 30.42
CA VAL A 116 14.30 -23.74 31.63
C VAL A 116 14.82 -22.33 31.35
N LEU A 117 14.64 -21.45 32.33
CA LEU A 117 15.19 -20.10 32.31
C LEU A 117 16.68 -20.14 32.65
N LEU A 118 17.50 -19.43 31.88
CA LEU A 118 18.95 -19.41 32.06
C LEU A 118 19.36 -18.46 33.18
N SER A 119 20.36 -18.87 33.96
CA SER A 119 21.05 -17.96 34.88
C SER A 119 21.93 -16.97 34.13
N ALA A 120 22.33 -15.87 34.79
CA ALA A 120 23.23 -14.86 34.22
C ALA A 120 24.55 -15.47 33.73
N ASP A 121 25.12 -16.40 34.50
CA ASP A 121 26.41 -17.01 34.19
C ASP A 121 26.29 -18.04 33.06
N GLU A 122 25.15 -18.74 33.00
CA GLU A 122 24.84 -19.67 31.91
C GLU A 122 24.68 -18.91 30.59
N GLU A 123 23.94 -17.79 30.59
CA GLU A 123 23.82 -16.92 29.41
C GLU A 123 25.18 -16.45 28.90
N ARG A 124 26.04 -15.95 29.79
CA ARG A 124 27.41 -15.53 29.41
C ARG A 124 28.19 -16.68 28.80
N SER A 125 28.12 -17.88 29.39
CA SER A 125 28.83 -19.06 28.89
C SER A 125 28.34 -19.48 27.50
N LEU A 126 27.04 -19.38 27.24
CA LEU A 126 26.45 -19.72 25.95
C LEU A 126 26.76 -18.67 24.88
N VAL A 127 26.78 -17.39 25.25
CA VAL A 127 27.16 -16.30 24.34
C VAL A 127 28.63 -16.41 23.92
N LEU A 128 29.53 -16.72 24.85
CA LEU A 128 30.95 -16.99 24.52
C LEU A 128 31.10 -18.17 23.55
N LYS A 129 30.35 -19.26 23.77
CA LYS A 129 30.33 -20.41 22.85
C LYS A 129 29.71 -20.06 21.49
N LYS A 130 28.70 -19.19 21.46
CA LYS A 130 28.09 -18.65 20.24
C LYS A 130 29.12 -17.86 19.42
N GLU A 131 29.89 -16.98 20.08
CA GLU A 131 30.97 -16.20 19.45
C GLU A 131 32.10 -17.10 18.90
N ALA A 132 32.34 -18.24 19.54
CA ALA A 132 33.24 -19.29 19.03
C ALA A 132 32.66 -20.11 17.86
N GLY A 133 31.44 -19.80 17.38
CA GLY A 133 30.80 -20.45 16.23
C GLY A 133 29.96 -21.70 16.54
N CYS A 134 29.61 -21.95 17.81
CA CYS A 134 28.78 -23.10 18.18
C CYS A 134 27.29 -22.84 17.92
N GLU A 135 26.74 -23.40 16.83
CA GLU A 135 25.31 -23.27 16.49
C GLU A 135 24.39 -23.84 17.58
N LYS A 136 24.77 -24.94 18.24
CA LYS A 136 23.95 -25.51 19.33
C LYS A 136 23.75 -24.52 20.47
N SER A 137 24.79 -23.73 20.79
CA SER A 137 24.70 -22.71 21.85
C SER A 137 23.77 -21.57 21.46
N ARG A 138 23.81 -21.17 20.18
CA ARG A 138 22.87 -20.20 19.59
C ARG A 138 21.43 -20.69 19.70
N ASP A 139 21.16 -21.93 19.29
CA ASP A 139 19.82 -22.48 19.31
C ASP A 139 19.28 -22.65 20.73
N THR A 140 20.14 -23.04 21.69
CA THR A 140 19.76 -23.06 23.11
C THR A 140 19.42 -21.68 23.66
N LEU A 141 20.17 -20.63 23.26
CA LEU A 141 19.87 -19.25 23.66
C LEU A 141 18.52 -18.79 23.10
N ILE A 142 18.24 -19.07 21.83
CA ILE A 142 16.94 -18.76 21.21
C ILE A 142 15.84 -19.51 21.96
N ALA A 143 16.07 -20.80 22.20
CA ALA A 143 15.10 -21.69 22.79
C ALA A 143 14.64 -21.26 24.19
N CYS A 144 15.58 -20.90 25.07
CA CYS A 144 15.28 -20.47 26.43
C CYS A 144 14.56 -19.11 26.50
N ASN A 145 14.69 -18.29 25.46
CA ASN A 145 14.12 -16.94 25.43
C ASN A 145 12.77 -16.83 24.69
N LEU A 146 12.20 -17.92 24.17
CA LEU A 146 10.89 -17.89 23.49
C LEU A 146 9.75 -17.40 24.41
N ARG A 147 9.84 -17.65 25.72
CA ARG A 147 8.85 -17.16 26.70
C ARG A 147 8.78 -15.62 26.73
N LEU A 148 9.90 -14.94 26.50
CA LEU A 148 9.98 -13.49 26.43
C LEU A 148 9.20 -12.95 25.23
N VAL A 149 9.33 -13.60 24.06
CA VAL A 149 8.61 -13.22 22.84
C VAL A 149 7.10 -13.30 23.07
N VAL A 150 6.62 -14.40 23.66
CA VAL A 150 5.20 -14.57 23.99
C VAL A 150 4.72 -13.47 24.94
N LYS A 151 5.49 -13.14 25.98
CA LYS A 151 5.15 -12.06 26.92
C LYS A 151 5.01 -10.70 26.22
N ILE A 152 5.95 -10.36 25.34
CA ILE A 152 5.93 -9.08 24.61
C ILE A 152 4.76 -9.04 23.63
N THR A 153 4.51 -10.14 22.93
CA THR A 153 3.48 -10.25 21.88
C THR A 153 2.07 -10.04 22.42
N LYS A 154 1.80 -10.45 23.67
CA LYS A 154 0.47 -10.28 24.29
C LYS A 154 -0.05 -8.84 24.24
N ARG A 155 0.83 -7.82 24.29
CA ARG A 155 0.46 -6.40 24.21
C ARG A 155 0.01 -5.94 22.81
N TYR A 156 0.33 -6.71 21.78
CA TYR A 156 0.00 -6.42 20.39
C TYR A 156 -1.21 -7.24 19.89
N ARG A 157 -1.90 -7.94 20.79
CA ARG A 157 -3.13 -8.67 20.46
C ARG A 157 -4.20 -7.68 19.94
N SER A 158 -5.05 -8.17 19.04
CA SER A 158 -6.18 -7.41 18.49
C SER A 158 -5.80 -6.22 17.59
N ARG A 159 -4.53 -6.11 17.17
CA ARG A 159 -4.06 -5.07 16.22
C ARG A 159 -4.17 -5.47 14.74
N GLY A 160 -5.00 -6.47 14.42
CA GLY A 160 -5.28 -6.90 13.04
C GLY A 160 -4.41 -8.04 12.49
N MET A 161 -3.49 -8.59 13.29
CA MET A 161 -2.72 -9.80 12.95
C MET A 161 -3.03 -10.91 13.96
N LEU A 162 -3.00 -12.17 13.51
CA LEU A 162 -3.17 -13.34 14.39
C LEU A 162 -2.03 -13.41 15.41
N ILE A 163 -2.32 -13.95 16.60
CA ILE A 163 -1.31 -14.05 17.67
C ILE A 163 -0.11 -14.93 17.25
N ASP A 164 -0.35 -15.95 16.42
CA ASP A 164 0.70 -16.85 15.94
C ASP A 164 1.68 -16.14 15.03
N ASP A 165 1.14 -15.37 14.08
CA ASP A 165 1.94 -14.56 13.17
C ASP A 165 2.75 -13.52 13.93
N LEU A 166 2.17 -12.89 14.97
CA LEU A 166 2.90 -11.96 15.83
C LEU A 166 4.04 -12.65 16.61
N ILE A 167 3.79 -13.86 17.12
CA ILE A 167 4.82 -14.65 17.81
C ILE A 167 5.96 -14.98 16.84
N GLU A 168 5.65 -15.38 15.62
CA GLU A 168 6.68 -15.73 14.63
C GLU A 168 7.51 -14.50 14.19
N GLU A 169 6.89 -13.34 14.00
CA GLU A 169 7.62 -12.10 13.75
C GLU A 169 8.50 -11.69 14.93
N GLY A 170 7.98 -11.86 16.15
CA GLY A 170 8.76 -11.68 17.37
C GLY A 170 9.94 -12.66 17.48
N ASN A 171 9.76 -13.91 17.07
CA ASN A 171 10.81 -14.94 17.03
C ASN A 171 11.91 -14.54 16.04
N ILE A 172 11.54 -14.01 14.86
CA ILE A 172 12.51 -13.46 13.89
C ILE A 172 13.30 -12.29 14.50
N GLY A 173 12.63 -11.42 15.27
CA GLY A 173 13.28 -10.36 16.05
C GLY A 173 14.27 -10.90 17.08
N LEU A 174 13.87 -11.89 17.87
CA LEU A 174 14.72 -12.55 18.87
C LEU A 174 15.97 -13.18 18.23
N ILE A 175 15.81 -13.85 17.09
CA ILE A 175 16.91 -14.46 16.35
C ILE A 175 17.94 -13.40 15.96
N LYS A 176 17.49 -12.27 15.37
CA LYS A 176 18.36 -11.14 15.02
C LYS A 176 19.06 -10.54 16.24
N ALA A 177 18.36 -10.44 17.37
CA ALA A 177 18.94 -9.98 18.62
C ALA A 177 20.08 -10.88 19.08
N ILE A 178 19.86 -12.19 19.11
CA ILE A 178 20.85 -13.16 19.58
C ILE A 178 22.04 -13.23 18.62
N ASP A 179 21.83 -13.11 17.31
CA ASP A 179 22.91 -13.07 16.33
C ASP A 179 23.84 -11.88 16.56
N ARG A 180 23.28 -10.71 16.83
CA ARG A 180 24.02 -9.45 17.03
C ARG A 180 24.53 -9.24 18.46
N PHE A 181 23.99 -9.94 19.45
CA PHE A 181 24.39 -9.78 20.84
C PHE A 181 25.84 -10.21 21.09
N LYS A 182 26.60 -9.35 21.76
CA LYS A 182 28.01 -9.57 22.15
C LYS A 182 28.15 -9.67 23.66
N SER A 183 29.13 -10.45 24.10
CA SER A 183 29.44 -10.62 25.54
C SER A 183 29.88 -9.30 26.22
N GLU A 184 30.46 -8.38 25.46
CA GLU A 184 30.95 -7.07 25.94
C GLU A 184 29.85 -6.07 26.30
N ALA A 185 28.59 -6.32 25.92
CA ALA A 185 27.49 -5.35 26.05
C ALA A 185 27.09 -5.03 27.51
N GLY A 186 27.55 -5.81 28.49
CA GLY A 186 27.33 -5.56 29.92
C GLY A 186 25.87 -5.67 30.41
N CYS A 187 24.91 -5.96 29.53
CA CYS A 187 23.49 -6.11 29.83
C CYS A 187 23.00 -7.56 29.67
N ARG A 188 21.79 -7.86 30.16
CA ARG A 188 21.15 -9.18 29.95
C ARG A 188 20.68 -9.32 28.50
N VAL A 189 20.69 -10.55 27.99
CA VAL A 189 20.17 -10.86 26.65
C VAL A 189 18.70 -10.42 26.52
N SER A 190 17.91 -10.57 27.58
CA SER A 190 16.50 -10.16 27.62
C SER A 190 16.31 -8.65 27.38
N THR A 191 17.15 -7.80 27.98
CA THR A 191 17.10 -6.34 27.81
C THR A 191 17.34 -5.97 26.35
N TYR A 192 18.37 -6.54 25.73
CA TYR A 192 18.69 -6.28 24.33
C TYR A 192 17.63 -6.86 23.38
N ALA A 193 17.18 -8.09 23.64
CA ALA A 193 16.21 -8.78 22.81
C ALA A 193 14.85 -8.08 22.79
N THR A 194 14.43 -7.45 23.89
CA THR A 194 13.15 -6.75 23.97
C THR A 194 13.00 -5.70 22.87
N TRP A 195 14.05 -4.92 22.59
CA TRP A 195 14.05 -3.92 21.52
C TRP A 195 13.86 -4.54 20.15
N TRP A 196 14.60 -5.60 19.83
CA TRP A 196 14.51 -6.28 18.54
C TRP A 196 13.19 -7.02 18.33
N ILE A 197 12.62 -7.61 19.38
CA ILE A 197 11.31 -8.26 19.34
C ILE A 197 10.24 -7.21 19.07
N ARG A 198 10.24 -6.10 19.82
CA ARG A 198 9.32 -4.98 19.62
C ARG A 198 9.39 -4.46 18.18
N GLN A 199 10.60 -4.14 17.72
CA GLN A 199 10.83 -3.61 16.38
C GLN A 199 10.34 -4.58 15.30
N ALA A 200 10.59 -5.89 15.44
CA ALA A 200 10.15 -6.87 14.45
C ALA A 200 8.62 -6.96 14.39
N ILE A 201 7.95 -6.99 15.53
CA ILE A 201 6.49 -7.02 15.61
C ILE A 201 5.88 -5.74 15.02
N GLU A 202 6.37 -4.56 15.40
CA GLU A 202 5.86 -3.28 14.90
C GLU A 202 6.10 -3.13 13.39
N ARG A 203 7.29 -3.52 12.92
CA ARG A 203 7.62 -3.55 11.50
C ARG A 203 6.67 -4.46 10.73
N ALA A 204 6.35 -5.63 11.27
CA ALA A 204 5.44 -6.59 10.64
C ALA A 204 3.98 -6.09 10.63
N LEU A 205 3.54 -5.47 11.73
CA LEU A 205 2.22 -4.84 11.80
C LEU A 205 2.05 -3.77 10.70
N MET A 206 3.04 -2.89 10.54
CA MET A 206 3.01 -1.85 9.51
C MET A 206 3.01 -2.41 8.08
N ASP A 207 3.72 -3.53 7.85
CA ASP A 207 3.93 -4.08 6.51
C ASP A 207 2.85 -5.06 6.05
N LYS A 208 2.22 -5.78 6.97
CA LYS A 208 1.42 -6.98 6.65
C LYS A 208 -0.06 -6.90 7.04
N VAL A 209 -0.44 -6.02 7.98
CA VAL A 209 -1.84 -5.98 8.48
C VAL A 209 -2.81 -5.45 7.43
N ARG A 210 -2.38 -4.53 6.58
CA ARG A 210 -3.25 -3.91 5.57
C ARG A 210 -3.31 -4.77 4.30
N SER A 211 -4.52 -4.91 3.75
CA SER A 211 -4.75 -5.54 2.44
C SER A 211 -3.96 -4.86 1.31
N ILE A 212 -3.84 -3.53 1.37
CA ILE A 212 -3.01 -2.73 0.46
C ILE A 212 -1.81 -2.23 1.26
N ARG A 213 -0.61 -2.65 0.83
CA ARG A 213 0.64 -2.29 1.51
C ARG A 213 0.89 -0.79 1.46
N VAL A 214 1.18 -0.21 2.63
CA VAL A 214 1.59 1.18 2.81
C VAL A 214 3.07 1.22 3.22
N PRO A 215 3.91 2.10 2.66
CA PRO A 215 5.28 2.27 3.13
C PRO A 215 5.37 2.72 4.59
N VAL A 216 6.44 2.31 5.29
CA VAL A 216 6.64 2.55 6.74
C VAL A 216 6.51 4.01 7.14
N HIS A 217 7.23 4.91 6.46
CA HIS A 217 7.21 6.34 6.75
C HIS A 217 5.80 6.96 6.62
N MET A 218 4.96 6.40 5.75
CA MET A 218 3.57 6.83 5.63
C MET A 218 2.72 6.27 6.77
N GLU A 219 2.94 5.02 7.19
CA GLU A 219 2.22 4.43 8.33
C GLU A 219 2.58 5.14 9.65
N GLU A 220 3.86 5.47 9.85
CA GLU A 220 4.32 6.34 10.95
C GLU A 220 3.61 7.69 10.93
N PHE A 221 3.53 8.32 9.75
CA PHE A 221 2.81 9.58 9.58
C PHE A 221 1.32 9.45 9.94
N LEU A 222 0.66 8.37 9.52
CA LEU A 222 -0.74 8.10 9.85
C LEU A 222 -0.94 7.88 11.35
N ASN A 223 -0.06 7.13 12.01
CA ASN A 223 -0.16 6.87 13.44
C ASN A 223 0.06 8.14 14.27
N ARG A 224 1.05 8.98 13.93
CA ARG A 224 1.23 10.29 14.57
C ARG A 224 -0.01 11.15 14.41
N ARG A 225 -0.61 11.15 13.22
CA ARG A 225 -1.85 11.88 12.95
C ARG A 225 -3.01 11.35 13.81
N ARG A 226 -3.16 10.03 13.95
CA ARG A 226 -4.21 9.43 14.81
C ARG A 226 -4.02 9.77 16.28
N SER A 227 -2.78 9.66 16.77
CA SER A 227 -2.45 10.02 18.16
C SER A 227 -2.79 11.48 18.46
N MET A 228 -2.40 12.39 17.56
CA MET A 228 -2.77 13.81 17.66
C MET A 228 -4.29 14.03 17.66
N ILE A 229 -5.03 13.37 16.76
CA ILE A 229 -6.49 13.47 16.73
C ILE A 229 -7.09 12.98 18.05
N ALA A 230 -6.60 11.87 18.59
CA ALA A 230 -7.09 11.31 19.85
C ALA A 230 -6.83 12.25 21.04
N GLN A 231 -5.61 12.79 21.15
CA GLN A 231 -5.23 13.75 22.19
C GLN A 231 -6.07 15.03 22.10
N MET A 232 -6.22 15.59 20.90
CA MET A 232 -7.05 16.78 20.69
C MET A 232 -8.53 16.50 20.97
N ALA A 233 -9.03 15.32 20.60
CA ALA A 233 -10.41 14.93 20.88
C ALA A 233 -10.67 14.81 22.38
N ALA A 234 -9.71 14.27 23.15
CA ALA A 234 -9.78 14.22 24.60
C ALA A 234 -9.79 15.62 25.24
N GLN A 235 -8.96 16.53 24.75
CA GLN A 235 -8.89 17.91 25.27
C GLN A 235 -10.09 18.77 24.90
N LEU A 236 -10.61 18.65 23.67
CA LEU A 236 -11.69 19.47 23.14
C LEU A 236 -13.10 18.90 23.43
N GLY A 237 -13.19 17.62 23.81
CA GLY A 237 -14.46 16.89 23.93
C GLY A 237 -15.22 16.73 22.61
N ARG A 238 -14.56 17.01 21.48
CA ARG A 238 -15.10 16.88 20.12
C ARG A 238 -13.98 16.55 19.14
N MET A 239 -14.34 16.07 17.96
CA MET A 239 -13.36 15.84 16.90
C MET A 239 -12.74 17.18 16.44
N PRO A 240 -11.40 17.26 16.30
CA PRO A 240 -10.72 18.48 15.88
C PRO A 240 -11.02 18.81 14.42
N CYS A 241 -11.06 20.10 14.08
CA CYS A 241 -11.19 20.57 12.70
C CYS A 241 -9.85 20.45 11.96
N PHE A 242 -9.88 20.41 10.62
CA PHE A 242 -8.67 20.33 9.79
C PHE A 242 -7.68 21.47 10.05
N GLU A 243 -8.16 22.72 10.19
CA GLU A 243 -7.27 23.86 10.48
C GLU A 243 -6.67 23.76 11.90
N GLU A 244 -7.44 23.31 12.89
CA GLU A 244 -6.94 23.10 14.27
C GLU A 244 -5.83 22.02 14.28
N LEU A 245 -5.99 20.98 13.47
CA LEU A 245 -5.02 19.90 13.34
C LEU A 245 -3.72 20.38 12.66
N VAL A 246 -3.82 21.27 11.67
CA VAL A 246 -2.63 21.90 11.04
C VAL A 246 -1.89 22.79 12.03
N GLU A 247 -2.62 23.57 12.82
CA GLU A 247 -2.03 24.42 13.87
C GLU A 247 -1.29 23.59 14.93
N GLU A 248 -1.90 22.49 15.39
CA GLU A 248 -1.27 21.63 16.39
C GLU A 248 -0.06 20.88 15.82
N ALA A 249 -0.15 20.40 14.58
CA ALA A 249 0.98 19.83 13.84
C ALA A 249 2.17 20.79 13.68
N LEU A 250 1.89 22.09 13.49
CA LEU A 250 2.90 23.14 13.45
C LEU A 250 3.51 23.40 14.83
N ARG A 251 2.69 23.45 15.89
CA ARG A 251 3.17 23.66 17.28
C ARG A 251 4.10 22.55 17.73
N ALA A 252 3.70 21.30 17.49
CA ALA A 252 4.43 20.13 17.94
C ALA A 252 5.70 19.83 17.11
N ASN A 253 5.97 20.58 16.02
CA ASN A 253 7.10 20.35 15.11
C ASN A 253 7.25 18.90 14.60
N LEU A 254 6.20 18.08 14.69
CA LEU A 254 6.18 16.61 14.50
C LEU A 254 6.60 16.11 13.11
N PHE A 255 6.83 17.04 12.18
CA PHE A 255 6.83 16.79 10.74
C PHE A 255 7.89 17.60 9.98
N ASN A 256 8.79 18.24 10.72
CA ASN A 256 9.75 19.22 10.25
C ASN A 256 11.16 18.61 10.22
N ASN A 257 11.45 17.81 9.19
CA ASN A 257 12.83 17.50 8.76
C ASN A 257 13.39 18.76 8.07
N THR A 258 13.37 19.89 8.76
CA THR A 258 13.62 21.19 8.14
C THR A 258 15.12 21.31 7.94
N GLN A 259 15.58 21.01 6.73
CA GLN A 259 16.81 21.58 6.23
C GLN A 259 16.74 23.10 6.46
N ALA A 260 17.76 23.65 7.13
CA ALA A 260 17.82 25.05 7.48
C ALA A 260 17.62 25.94 6.23
N GLY A 261 16.48 26.64 6.14
CA GLY A 261 16.23 27.60 5.06
C GLY A 261 14.80 27.71 4.52
N ILE A 262 13.86 26.86 4.94
CA ILE A 262 12.48 26.89 4.43
C ILE A 262 11.66 27.99 5.14
N SER A 263 10.86 28.75 4.39
CA SER A 263 9.99 29.78 4.97
C SER A 263 8.81 29.17 5.73
N LYS A 264 8.33 29.85 6.79
CA LYS A 264 7.18 29.37 7.59
C LYS A 264 5.93 29.07 6.76
N GLN A 265 5.69 29.85 5.69
CA GLN A 265 4.55 29.68 4.80
C GLN A 265 4.67 28.43 3.91
N GLU A 266 5.88 28.10 3.45
CA GLU A 266 6.12 26.88 2.67
C GLU A 266 5.97 25.61 3.52
N VAL A 267 6.41 25.65 4.78
CA VAL A 267 6.24 24.55 5.74
C VAL A 267 4.75 24.29 5.98
N GLU A 268 3.97 25.34 6.24
CA GLU A 268 2.52 25.24 6.44
C GLU A 268 1.80 24.68 5.19
N ALA A 269 2.15 25.16 4.00
CA ALA A 269 1.58 24.67 2.75
C ALA A 269 1.91 23.18 2.51
N SER A 270 3.15 22.78 2.77
CA SER A 270 3.59 21.38 2.69
C SER A 270 2.86 20.48 3.69
N LEU A 271 2.70 20.93 4.94
CA LEU A 271 1.96 20.22 5.97
C LEU A 271 0.49 20.03 5.61
N ARG A 272 -0.18 21.09 5.15
CA ARG A 272 -1.57 20.99 4.65
C ARG A 272 -1.68 19.93 3.55
N GLY A 273 -0.77 19.95 2.58
CA GLY A 273 -0.72 18.97 1.50
C GLY A 273 -0.59 17.54 2.02
N ARG A 274 0.35 17.30 2.94
CA ARG A 274 0.59 15.98 3.54
C ARG A 274 -0.59 15.48 4.37
N LEU A 275 -1.18 16.33 5.20
CA LEU A 275 -2.33 15.97 6.04
C LEU A 275 -3.57 15.63 5.20
N ARG A 276 -3.83 16.39 4.13
CA ARG A 276 -4.90 16.06 3.17
C ARG A 276 -4.61 14.76 2.42
N ALA A 277 -3.38 14.57 1.97
CA ALA A 277 -2.99 13.33 1.29
C ALA A 277 -3.17 12.11 2.21
N ALA A 278 -2.80 12.23 3.48
CA ALA A 278 -3.05 11.19 4.48
C ALA A 278 -4.54 10.94 4.73
N GLU A 279 -5.37 11.98 4.75
CA GLU A 279 -6.82 11.83 4.92
C GLU A 279 -7.42 11.03 3.78
N GLN A 280 -7.08 11.42 2.55
CA GLN A 280 -7.51 10.71 1.36
C GLN A 280 -6.97 9.28 1.32
N LEU A 281 -5.74 9.09 1.77
CA LEU A 281 -5.13 7.77 1.82
C LEU A 281 -5.86 6.87 2.82
N GLU A 282 -6.16 7.33 4.03
CA GLU A 282 -6.92 6.52 5.00
C GLU A 282 -8.30 6.12 4.46
N VAL A 283 -9.03 7.06 3.85
CA VAL A 283 -10.33 6.76 3.25
C VAL A 283 -10.21 5.71 2.14
N ARG A 284 -9.15 5.78 1.33
CA ARG A 284 -8.90 4.81 0.24
C ARG A 284 -8.40 3.45 0.73
N LEU A 285 -7.73 3.41 1.86
CA LEU A 285 -7.19 2.18 2.44
C LEU A 285 -8.23 1.37 3.23
N ASN A 286 -9.38 1.96 3.55
CA ASN A 286 -10.48 1.24 4.19
C ASN A 286 -11.17 0.31 3.18
N THR A 287 -10.61 -0.88 3.01
CA THR A 287 -11.20 -1.95 2.21
C THR A 287 -12.35 -2.62 2.95
N HIS A 288 -13.46 -2.85 2.26
CA HIS A 288 -14.61 -3.60 2.76
C HIS A 288 -14.70 -4.94 2.02
N SER A 289 -15.24 -5.96 2.68
CA SER A 289 -15.46 -7.25 2.03
C SER A 289 -16.62 -7.14 1.04
N LEU A 290 -16.45 -7.68 -0.17
CA LEU A 290 -17.56 -7.77 -1.13
C LEU A 290 -18.61 -8.78 -0.68
N ASP A 291 -18.22 -9.75 0.14
CA ASP A 291 -19.13 -10.76 0.70
C ASP A 291 -19.88 -10.26 1.93
N GLN A 292 -19.68 -8.99 2.32
CA GLN A 292 -20.40 -8.39 3.44
C GLN A 292 -21.89 -8.22 3.06
N GLU A 293 -22.78 -8.74 3.90
CA GLU A 293 -24.23 -8.53 3.79
C GLU A 293 -24.54 -7.05 4.02
N ILE A 294 -25.38 -6.47 3.15
CA ILE A 294 -25.73 -5.04 3.20
C ILE A 294 -26.94 -4.80 4.10
N PHE A 295 -27.92 -5.70 4.05
CA PHE A 295 -29.20 -5.59 4.74
C PHE A 295 -29.45 -6.84 5.58
N GLU A 296 -29.84 -6.65 6.84
CA GLU A 296 -30.22 -7.77 7.71
C GLU A 296 -31.48 -8.46 7.17
N GLY A 297 -31.38 -9.73 6.82
CA GLY A 297 -32.51 -10.57 6.40
C GLY A 297 -32.81 -10.59 4.89
N GLU A 298 -32.00 -9.91 4.07
CA GLU A 298 -32.04 -10.04 2.60
C GLU A 298 -30.81 -10.80 2.09
N GLU A 299 -31.02 -11.72 1.14
CA GLU A 299 -29.93 -12.39 0.43
C GLU A 299 -29.30 -11.40 -0.57
N GLY A 300 -28.40 -10.55 -0.10
CA GLY A 300 -27.69 -9.58 -0.93
C GLY A 300 -26.35 -9.15 -0.33
N THR A 301 -25.27 -9.35 -1.10
CA THR A 301 -23.91 -8.96 -0.70
C THR A 301 -23.53 -7.60 -1.30
N LEU A 302 -22.52 -6.94 -0.73
CA LEU A 302 -21.95 -5.71 -1.27
C LEU A 302 -21.54 -5.89 -2.74
N GLY A 303 -20.97 -7.06 -3.09
CA GLY A 303 -20.57 -7.41 -4.45
C GLY A 303 -21.71 -7.33 -5.46
N ASP A 304 -22.93 -7.72 -5.08
CA ASP A 304 -24.09 -7.74 -5.98
C ASP A 304 -24.55 -6.34 -6.40
N THR A 305 -24.19 -5.30 -5.64
CA THR A 305 -24.56 -3.91 -5.94
C THR A 305 -23.58 -3.21 -6.88
N ILE A 306 -22.40 -3.78 -7.10
CA ILE A 306 -21.36 -3.15 -7.91
C ILE A 306 -21.60 -3.47 -9.39
N ALA A 307 -21.93 -2.45 -10.17
CA ALA A 307 -22.12 -2.59 -11.62
C ALA A 307 -20.79 -2.92 -12.33
N ASP A 308 -20.84 -3.83 -13.31
CA ASP A 308 -19.73 -4.03 -14.23
C ASP A 308 -19.54 -2.78 -15.10
N THR A 309 -18.30 -2.34 -15.26
CA THR A 309 -17.92 -1.18 -16.08
C THR A 309 -17.61 -1.57 -17.52
N ARG A 310 -17.57 -2.87 -17.82
CA ARG A 310 -17.39 -3.38 -19.18
C ARG A 310 -18.60 -3.03 -20.06
N PRO A 311 -18.39 -2.85 -21.38
CA PRO A 311 -19.48 -2.57 -22.30
C PRO A 311 -20.52 -3.68 -22.26
N SER A 312 -21.79 -3.29 -22.15
CA SER A 312 -22.93 -4.21 -22.17
C SER A 312 -22.96 -5.02 -23.47
N PRO A 313 -23.54 -6.22 -23.48
CA PRO A 313 -23.86 -6.92 -24.72
C PRO A 313 -24.60 -6.04 -25.74
N GLU A 314 -25.49 -5.15 -25.27
CA GLU A 314 -26.19 -4.20 -26.13
C GLU A 314 -25.25 -3.15 -26.73
N ASP A 315 -24.31 -2.63 -25.93
CA ASP A 315 -23.29 -1.69 -26.41
C ASP A 315 -22.40 -2.35 -27.47
N ASN A 316 -22.04 -3.62 -27.27
CA ASN A 316 -21.21 -4.37 -28.21
C ASN A 316 -21.95 -4.59 -29.54
N VAL A 317 -23.24 -4.95 -29.50
CA VAL A 317 -24.08 -5.07 -30.70
C VAL A 317 -24.19 -3.71 -31.39
N TYR A 318 -24.47 -2.64 -30.65
CA TYR A 318 -24.56 -1.29 -31.22
C TYR A 318 -23.23 -0.86 -31.89
N ARG A 319 -22.09 -1.14 -31.25
CA ARG A 319 -20.76 -0.89 -31.81
C ARG A 319 -20.52 -1.69 -33.09
N GLN A 320 -20.89 -2.97 -33.11
CA GLN A 320 -20.78 -3.81 -34.29
C GLN A 320 -21.68 -3.30 -35.43
N GLU A 321 -22.94 -2.98 -35.14
CA GLU A 321 -23.86 -2.41 -36.12
C GLU A 321 -23.35 -1.07 -36.67
N MET A 322 -22.79 -0.22 -35.81
CA MET A 322 -22.19 1.06 -36.23
C MET A 322 -21.00 0.81 -37.17
N LYS A 323 -20.15 -0.17 -36.87
CA LYS A 323 -19.03 -0.58 -37.72
C LYS A 323 -19.52 -1.07 -39.09
N GLU A 324 -20.48 -1.98 -39.12
CA GLU A 324 -20.96 -2.60 -40.37
C GLU A 324 -21.86 -1.69 -41.21
N LYS A 325 -22.81 -0.96 -40.59
CA LYS A 325 -23.84 -0.17 -41.32
C LYS A 325 -23.39 1.26 -41.63
N ILE A 326 -22.45 1.80 -40.87
CA ILE A 326 -22.01 3.21 -40.98
C ILE A 326 -20.56 3.30 -41.42
N LEU A 327 -19.62 2.66 -40.71
CA LEU A 327 -18.19 2.81 -40.97
C LEU A 327 -17.77 2.12 -42.27
N MET A 328 -18.05 0.83 -42.45
CA MET A 328 -17.65 0.06 -43.65
C MET A 328 -18.17 0.68 -44.96
N PRO A 329 -19.45 1.10 -45.09
CA PRO A 329 -19.94 1.76 -46.30
C PRO A 329 -19.34 3.15 -46.52
N ALA A 330 -18.94 3.84 -45.44
CA ALA A 330 -18.26 5.12 -45.55
C ALA A 330 -16.82 4.98 -46.04
N LEU A 331 -16.10 3.99 -45.54
CA LEU A 331 -14.75 3.64 -45.98
C LEU A 331 -14.74 3.15 -47.44
N ALA A 332 -15.74 2.37 -47.85
CA ALA A 332 -15.84 1.85 -49.22
C ALA A 332 -15.97 2.94 -50.31
N ARG A 333 -16.39 4.16 -49.96
CA ARG A 333 -16.49 5.30 -50.91
C ARG A 333 -15.18 6.09 -51.05
N LEU A 334 -14.21 5.87 -50.16
CA LEU A 334 -12.93 6.55 -50.20
C LEU A 334 -12.06 5.98 -51.32
N SER A 335 -11.23 6.82 -51.92
CA SER A 335 -10.18 6.33 -52.81
C SER A 335 -9.13 5.53 -52.02
N LYS A 336 -8.36 4.67 -52.69
CA LYS A 336 -7.32 3.84 -52.04
C LYS A 336 -6.35 4.66 -51.17
N THR A 337 -5.96 5.85 -51.64
CA THR A 337 -5.06 6.76 -50.91
C THR A 337 -5.73 7.41 -49.70
N GLU A 338 -7.00 7.82 -49.84
CA GLU A 338 -7.78 8.38 -48.73
C GLU A 338 -8.07 7.35 -47.64
N LEU A 339 -8.43 6.12 -48.04
CA LEU A 339 -8.66 5.00 -47.13
C LEU A 339 -7.40 4.69 -46.32
N MET A 340 -6.25 4.61 -46.98
CA MET A 340 -4.97 4.30 -46.34
C MET A 340 -4.54 5.36 -45.33
N VAL A 341 -4.76 6.64 -45.63
CA VAL A 341 -4.50 7.76 -44.70
C VAL A 341 -5.42 7.67 -43.48
N ILE A 342 -6.73 7.44 -43.67
CA ILE A 342 -7.69 7.33 -42.57
C ILE A 342 -7.44 6.09 -41.70
N GLN A 343 -7.13 4.94 -42.31
CA GLN A 343 -6.83 3.71 -41.57
C GLN A 343 -5.59 3.87 -40.68
N ARG A 344 -4.50 4.45 -41.21
CA ARG A 344 -3.28 4.68 -40.44
C ARG A 344 -3.43 5.79 -39.39
N ARG A 345 -4.17 6.84 -39.72
CA ARG A 345 -4.38 7.97 -38.79
C ARG A 345 -5.18 7.57 -37.55
N PHE A 346 -6.24 6.78 -37.75
CA PHE A 346 -7.17 6.38 -36.69
C PHE A 346 -6.96 4.94 -36.18
N GLY A 347 -5.93 4.23 -36.67
CA GLY A 347 -5.62 2.87 -36.22
C GLY A 347 -6.67 1.81 -36.61
N LEU A 348 -7.44 2.04 -37.68
CA LEU A 348 -8.47 1.09 -38.11
C LEU A 348 -7.83 -0.21 -38.62
N GLU A 349 -8.55 -1.32 -38.48
CA GLU A 349 -8.07 -2.70 -38.80
C GLU A 349 -6.96 -3.21 -37.88
N GLY A 350 -6.90 -2.71 -36.64
CA GLY A 350 -5.93 -3.17 -35.63
C GLY A 350 -4.52 -2.61 -35.82
N ARG A 351 -4.40 -1.46 -36.50
CA ARG A 351 -3.14 -0.73 -36.63
C ARG A 351 -2.97 0.27 -35.49
N GLU A 352 -1.73 0.68 -35.23
CA GLU A 352 -1.47 1.79 -34.31
C GLU A 352 -1.80 3.13 -34.98
N THR A 353 -2.10 4.14 -34.17
CA THR A 353 -2.40 5.49 -34.65
C THR A 353 -1.10 6.20 -35.06
N GLU A 354 -0.98 6.57 -36.33
CA GLU A 354 0.20 7.26 -36.85
C GLU A 354 0.01 8.79 -36.89
N THR A 355 1.09 9.54 -36.73
CA THR A 355 1.07 11.00 -36.89
C THR A 355 1.02 11.41 -38.37
N LEU A 356 0.53 12.63 -38.67
CA LEU A 356 0.49 13.12 -40.06
C LEU A 356 1.89 13.18 -40.70
N ASP A 357 2.91 13.41 -39.89
CA ASP A 357 4.31 13.45 -40.32
C ASP A 357 4.84 12.05 -40.66
N GLU A 358 4.56 11.05 -39.82
CA GLU A 358 4.91 9.64 -40.08
C GLU A 358 4.24 9.10 -41.34
N ILE A 359 2.95 9.36 -41.50
CA ILE A 359 2.21 8.97 -42.71
C ILE A 359 2.83 9.68 -43.92
N GLY A 360 3.31 10.92 -43.77
CA GLY A 360 3.98 11.74 -44.79
C GLY A 360 5.25 11.12 -45.31
N ILE A 361 6.13 10.76 -44.37
CA ILE A 361 7.38 10.09 -44.66
C ILE A 361 7.11 8.76 -45.38
N SER A 362 6.13 7.99 -44.90
CA SER A 362 5.81 6.67 -45.49
C SER A 362 5.27 6.72 -46.92
N LEU A 363 4.55 7.79 -47.28
CA LEU A 363 3.94 7.97 -48.60
C LEU A 363 4.81 8.83 -49.54
N GLY A 364 5.92 9.39 -49.05
CA GLY A 364 6.78 10.31 -49.81
C GLY A 364 6.12 11.66 -50.09
N VAL A 365 5.25 12.12 -49.17
CA VAL A 365 4.40 13.31 -49.34
C VAL A 365 4.52 14.24 -48.13
N THR A 366 4.35 15.55 -48.34
CA THR A 366 4.40 16.52 -47.24
C THR A 366 3.25 16.33 -46.25
N ARG A 367 3.50 16.64 -44.98
CA ARG A 367 2.50 16.64 -43.89
C ARG A 367 1.20 17.36 -44.28
N GLU A 368 1.32 18.57 -44.84
CA GLU A 368 0.15 19.37 -45.20
C GLU A 368 -0.69 18.70 -46.30
N ARG A 369 -0.03 17.97 -47.20
CA ARG A 369 -0.76 17.24 -48.25
C ARG A 369 -1.54 16.05 -47.67
N ILE A 370 -1.07 15.38 -46.63
CA ILE A 370 -1.86 14.36 -45.93
C ILE A 370 -3.02 14.98 -45.17
N ARG A 371 -2.81 16.12 -44.51
CA ARG A 371 -3.89 16.88 -43.87
C ARG A 371 -5.00 17.22 -44.86
N GLN A 372 -4.65 17.63 -46.08
CA GLN A 372 -5.62 17.87 -47.16
C GLN A 372 -6.39 16.59 -47.55
N ILE A 373 -5.70 15.45 -47.68
CA ILE A 373 -6.31 14.15 -48.01
C ILE A 373 -7.25 13.71 -46.88
N GLU A 374 -6.84 13.86 -45.62
CA GLU A 374 -7.66 13.57 -44.43
C GLU A 374 -8.95 14.41 -44.45
N VAL A 375 -8.84 15.73 -44.59
CA VAL A 375 -10.00 16.63 -44.63
C VAL A 375 -10.93 16.28 -45.80
N ALA A 376 -10.38 15.96 -46.97
CA ALA A 376 -11.17 15.54 -48.13
C ALA A 376 -11.91 14.21 -47.88
N ALA A 377 -11.23 13.23 -47.29
CA ALA A 377 -11.81 11.93 -46.91
C ALA A 377 -12.93 12.09 -45.88
N LEU A 378 -12.69 12.86 -44.81
CA LEU A 378 -13.68 13.18 -43.78
C LEU A 378 -14.91 13.88 -44.37
N ARG A 379 -14.70 14.80 -45.33
CA ARG A 379 -15.80 15.49 -46.01
C ARG A 379 -16.66 14.54 -46.84
N LYS A 380 -16.03 13.59 -47.56
CA LYS A 380 -16.73 12.54 -48.33
C LYS A 380 -17.53 11.62 -47.41
N MET A 381 -16.95 11.21 -46.27
CA MET A 381 -17.65 10.40 -45.27
C MET A 381 -18.84 11.14 -44.63
N ARG A 382 -18.69 12.43 -44.32
CA ARG A 382 -19.79 13.27 -43.78
C ARG A 382 -20.97 13.41 -44.74
N GLY A 383 -20.74 13.37 -46.06
CA GLY A 383 -21.79 13.43 -47.07
C GLY A 383 -22.85 12.32 -46.91
N LEU A 384 -22.43 11.12 -46.51
CA LEU A 384 -23.31 9.96 -46.31
C LEU A 384 -24.33 10.16 -45.19
N LYS A 385 -23.93 10.79 -44.07
CA LYS A 385 -24.83 11.05 -42.93
C LYS A 385 -25.96 12.01 -43.33
N LYS A 386 -25.66 13.00 -44.20
CA LYS A 386 -26.65 13.94 -44.75
C LYS A 386 -27.55 13.32 -45.82
N GLU A 387 -27.01 12.40 -46.63
CA GLU A 387 -27.73 11.73 -47.72
C GLU A 387 -28.71 10.66 -47.21
N LYS A 388 -28.32 9.88 -46.17
CA LYS A 388 -29.22 8.94 -45.48
C LYS A 388 -30.34 9.65 -44.69
N ARG A 389 -30.07 10.81 -44.07
CA ARG A 389 -31.09 11.65 -43.40
C ARG A 389 -32.14 12.24 -44.35
N LYS A 390 -31.84 12.35 -45.65
CA LYS A 390 -32.72 12.96 -46.68
C LYS A 390 -33.55 11.94 -47.47
N ARG A 391 -33.36 10.63 -47.30
CA ARG A 391 -34.28 9.63 -47.87
C ARG A 391 -35.57 9.60 -47.02
N PRO A 392 -36.75 9.89 -47.59
CA PRO A 392 -37.89 10.41 -46.85
C PRO A 392 -38.65 9.32 -46.08
N ARG A 393 -39.32 9.73 -44.99
CA ARG A 393 -40.60 9.16 -44.55
C ARG A 393 -41.51 9.12 -45.79
N LYS A 394 -41.64 7.97 -46.45
CA LYS A 394 -42.65 7.81 -47.50
C LYS A 394 -44.01 7.91 -46.81
N ARG A 395 -44.82 8.82 -47.35
CA ARG A 395 -46.24 9.05 -47.08
C ARG A 395 -46.99 7.74 -46.87
N GLU A 396 -47.48 7.51 -45.67
CA GLU A 396 -48.75 6.80 -45.48
C GLU A 396 -49.84 7.83 -45.74
N GLU A 397 -50.28 7.92 -46.99
CA GLU A 397 -51.54 8.58 -47.38
C GLU A 397 -52.35 7.57 -48.18
N ASN A 398 -53.52 7.25 -47.63
CA ASN A 398 -54.72 6.68 -48.24
C ASN A 398 -54.67 5.27 -48.84
N ARG A 399 -55.23 4.31 -48.09
CA ARG A 399 -56.41 3.55 -48.53
C ARG A 399 -57.23 3.06 -47.36
#